data_AF-A0A4Y8Q6C1-F1
#
_entry.id   AF-A0A4Y8Q6C1-F1
#
_cell.length_a   1.000
_cell.length_b   1.000
_cell.length_c   1.000
_cell.angle_alpha   90.00
_cell.angle_beta   90.00
_cell.angle_gamma   90.00
#
_symmetry.space_group_name_H-M   'P 1'
#
loop_
_entity.id
_entity.type
_entity.pdbx_description
1 polymer ?
#
loop_
_entity_poly.entity_id
_entity_poly.type
_entity_poly.pdbx_seq_one_letter_code
_entity_poly.pdbx_strand_id
1 'polypeptide(L)'
;MTKGILRFEVQLKDCQKKVKALLSEELCQKRLWYFYDLIVGKGNHFTLENAKQIIQSRVRSHVKKTALTRFIEFIDRCGSIWAARAQFPNQLEFRSGRQSTAQIMDIFSSRLRKLRELGVNPICLPFGLDIDRIDNLDSKIREYFERQM
;
A
#
# COMPACT_ATOMS: atom_id res chain seq x y z
N MET A 1 43.73 5.33 -15.54
CA MET A 1 43.39 5.90 -14.21
C MET A 1 41.88 5.94 -14.08
N THR A 2 41.31 5.10 -13.21
CA THR A 2 39.89 5.07 -12.87
C THR A 2 39.81 4.91 -11.35
N LYS A 3 40.21 5.97 -10.64
CA LYS A 3 40.05 6.05 -9.18
C LYS A 3 38.67 6.68 -8.89
N GLY A 4 37.83 5.98 -8.13
CA GLY A 4 36.61 6.55 -7.55
C GLY A 4 35.28 6.25 -8.26
N ILE A 5 35.26 5.40 -9.30
CA ILE A 5 34.01 4.97 -9.96
C ILE A 5 33.72 3.53 -9.57
N LEU A 6 32.65 3.30 -8.80
CA LEU A 6 32.06 1.98 -8.61
C LEU A 6 31.41 1.54 -9.93
N ARG A 7 32.11 0.68 -10.68
CA ARG A 7 31.56 0.03 -11.87
C ARG A 7 31.18 -1.40 -11.51
N PHE A 8 29.90 -1.72 -11.64
CA PHE A 8 29.44 -3.10 -11.70
C PHE A 8 29.71 -3.64 -13.11
N GLU A 9 30.85 -4.30 -13.30
CA GLU A 9 31.12 -5.06 -14.53
C GLU A 9 30.87 -6.55 -14.25
N VAL A 10 29.92 -7.14 -14.99
CA VAL A 10 29.63 -8.57 -14.96
C VAL A 10 30.12 -9.17 -16.28
N GLN A 11 31.23 -9.90 -16.24
CA GLN A 11 31.69 -10.70 -17.39
C GLN A 11 30.98 -12.05 -17.39
N LEU A 12 30.12 -12.29 -18.40
CA LEU A 12 29.45 -13.58 -18.59
C LEU A 12 29.61 -14.06 -20.03
N LYS A 13 30.03 -15.33 -20.16
CA LYS A 13 30.58 -15.89 -21.40
C LYS A 13 29.56 -16.23 -22.48
N ASP A 14 28.28 -16.45 -22.16
CA ASP A 14 27.24 -16.63 -23.19
C ASP A 14 25.80 -16.60 -22.61
N CYS A 15 25.39 -15.46 -22.03
CA CYS A 15 24.07 -15.31 -21.40
C CYS A 15 23.34 -14.02 -21.79
N GLN A 16 23.71 -13.42 -22.94
CA GLN A 16 23.29 -12.06 -23.30
C GLN A 16 21.77 -11.86 -23.28
N LYS A 17 20.97 -12.82 -23.78
CA LYS A 17 19.50 -12.65 -23.81
C LYS A 17 18.87 -12.66 -22.42
N LYS A 18 19.29 -13.57 -21.52
CA LYS A 18 18.71 -13.68 -20.16
C LYS A 18 19.12 -12.50 -19.28
N VAL A 19 20.39 -12.08 -19.37
CA VAL A 19 20.88 -10.91 -18.62
C VAL A 19 20.28 -9.62 -19.16
N LYS A 20 20.20 -9.43 -20.48
CA LYS A 20 19.50 -8.27 -21.08
C LYS A 20 18.01 -8.25 -20.73
N ALA A 21 17.36 -9.42 -20.64
CA ALA A 21 15.97 -9.50 -20.20
C ALA A 21 15.80 -9.19 -18.71
N LEU A 22 16.77 -9.57 -17.86
CA LEU A 22 16.76 -9.25 -16.43
C LEU A 22 17.04 -7.76 -16.16
N LEU A 23 17.91 -7.17 -16.96
CA LEU A 23 18.26 -5.75 -16.92
C LEU A 23 17.36 -4.90 -17.83
N SER A 24 16.28 -5.47 -18.37
CA SER A 24 15.36 -4.68 -19.19
C SER A 24 14.67 -3.65 -18.29
N GLU A 25 14.54 -2.44 -18.80
CA GLU A 25 13.91 -1.36 -18.06
C GLU A 25 12.47 -1.74 -17.66
N GLU A 26 11.73 -2.39 -18.56
CA GLU A 26 10.38 -2.89 -18.32
C GLU A 26 10.31 -3.86 -17.12
N LEU A 27 11.24 -4.81 -17.01
CA LEU A 27 11.24 -5.76 -15.90
C LEU A 27 11.63 -5.08 -14.59
N CYS A 28 12.62 -4.19 -14.62
CA CYS A 28 13.02 -3.38 -13.47
C CYS A 28 11.86 -2.51 -12.98
N GLN A 29 11.15 -1.83 -13.89
CA GLN A 29 9.94 -1.06 -13.60
C GLN A 29 8.85 -1.94 -12.97
N LYS A 30 8.54 -3.10 -13.56
CA LYS A 30 7.56 -4.04 -13.02
C LYS A 30 7.93 -4.52 -11.61
N ARG A 31 9.21 -4.80 -11.36
CA ARG A 31 9.70 -5.23 -10.04
C ARG A 31 9.64 -4.11 -9.01
N LEU A 32 10.05 -2.90 -9.38
CA LEU A 32 9.95 -1.73 -8.52
C LEU A 32 8.51 -1.48 -8.12
N TRP A 33 7.58 -1.53 -9.08
CA TRP A 33 6.14 -1.39 -8.82
C TRP A 33 5.59 -2.46 -7.89
N TYR A 34 5.97 -3.71 -8.11
CA TYR A 34 5.58 -4.82 -7.24
C TYR A 34 5.95 -4.56 -5.77
N PHE A 35 7.20 -4.16 -5.51
CA PHE A 35 7.64 -3.89 -4.15
C PHE A 35 7.06 -2.60 -3.59
N TYR A 36 6.88 -1.56 -4.40
CA TYR A 36 6.24 -0.32 -3.98
C TYR A 36 4.80 -0.56 -3.52
N ASP A 37 4.00 -1.30 -4.30
CA ASP A 37 2.62 -1.64 -3.94
C ASP A 37 2.53 -2.54 -2.69
N LEU A 38 3.55 -3.38 -2.47
CA LEU A 38 3.63 -4.28 -1.33
C LEU A 38 4.02 -3.57 -0.03
N ILE A 39 4.94 -2.60 -0.10
CA ILE A 39 5.50 -1.90 1.07
C ILE A 39 4.72 -0.62 1.38
N VAL A 40 4.58 0.26 0.39
CA VAL A 40 3.95 1.58 0.56
C VAL A 40 2.46 1.51 0.24
N GLY A 41 2.13 0.89 -0.90
CA GLY A 41 0.77 0.83 -1.42
C GLY A 41 0.26 2.19 -1.94
N LYS A 42 -0.99 2.20 -2.39
CA LYS A 42 -1.65 3.36 -2.99
C LYS A 42 -2.36 4.24 -1.95
N GLY A 43 -2.63 5.48 -2.35
CA GLY A 43 -3.34 6.46 -1.54
C GLY A 43 -2.39 7.32 -0.69
N ASN A 44 -2.82 8.54 -0.39
CA ASN A 44 -2.04 9.48 0.41
C ASN A 44 -2.13 9.11 1.89
N HIS A 45 -1.09 9.42 2.65
CA HIS A 45 -1.13 9.27 4.09
C HIS A 45 -1.84 10.49 4.68
N PHE A 46 -2.74 10.24 5.62
CA PHE A 46 -3.49 11.27 6.32
C PHE A 46 -3.41 11.00 7.82
N THR A 47 -3.66 12.02 8.64
CA THR A 47 -4.02 11.78 10.04
C THR A 47 -5.30 10.94 10.12
N LEU A 48 -5.48 10.23 11.24
CA LEU A 48 -6.67 9.40 11.46
C LEU A 48 -7.97 10.20 11.28
N GLU A 49 -8.02 11.42 11.82
CA GLU A 49 -9.20 12.29 11.73
C GLU A 49 -9.49 12.75 10.30
N ASN A 50 -8.47 13.13 9.52
CA ASN A 50 -8.65 13.49 8.11
C ASN A 50 -9.13 12.28 7.30
N ALA A 51 -8.56 11.09 7.55
CA ALA A 51 -8.98 9.88 6.87
C ALA A 51 -10.46 9.55 7.17
N LYS A 52 -10.90 9.73 8.43
CA LYS A 52 -12.30 9.57 8.84
C LYS A 52 -13.21 10.56 8.13
N GLN A 53 -12.82 11.84 8.02
CA GLN A 53 -13.57 12.85 7.28
C GLN A 53 -13.72 12.49 5.79
N ILE A 54 -12.66 11.97 5.15
CA ILE A 54 -12.70 11.50 3.75
C ILE A 54 -13.69 10.33 3.60
N ILE A 55 -13.68 9.36 4.51
CA ILE A 55 -14.62 8.24 4.51
C ILE A 55 -16.06 8.77 4.67
N GLN A 56 -16.29 9.67 5.62
CA GLN A 56 -17.60 10.23 5.91
C GLN A 56 -18.18 11.06 4.75
N SER A 57 -17.34 11.78 4.01
CA SER A 57 -17.76 12.63 2.89
C SER A 57 -17.99 11.82 1.60
N ARG A 58 -17.14 10.84 1.29
CA ARG A 58 -17.12 10.17 -0.03
C ARG A 58 -17.94 8.88 -0.08
N VAL A 59 -18.14 8.20 1.04
CA VAL A 59 -18.92 6.94 1.06
C VAL A 59 -20.40 7.27 1.23
N ARG A 60 -21.31 6.76 0.41
CA ARG A 60 -22.75 7.11 0.54
C ARG A 60 -23.46 6.34 1.66
N SER A 61 -23.25 5.02 1.72
CA SER A 61 -23.95 4.14 2.65
C SER A 61 -23.44 4.33 4.08
N HIS A 62 -24.36 4.60 5.02
CA HIS A 62 -24.03 4.75 6.44
C HIS A 62 -23.38 3.49 7.02
N VAL A 63 -23.90 2.30 6.68
CA VAL A 63 -23.31 1.02 7.10
C VAL A 63 -21.86 0.89 6.62
N LYS A 64 -21.60 1.24 5.36
CA LYS A 64 -20.24 1.19 4.79
C LYS A 64 -19.31 2.23 5.41
N LYS A 65 -19.81 3.45 5.71
CA LYS A 65 -19.05 4.47 6.45
C LYS A 65 -18.57 3.92 7.78
N THR A 66 -19.50 3.44 8.61
CA THR A 66 -19.20 2.93 9.95
C THR A 66 -18.23 1.76 9.90
N ALA A 67 -18.40 0.84 8.95
CA ALA A 67 -17.48 -0.29 8.77
C ALA A 67 -16.05 0.16 8.38
N LEU A 68 -15.92 1.11 7.44
CA LEU A 68 -14.61 1.61 7.02
C LEU A 68 -13.94 2.49 8.08
N THR A 69 -14.70 3.32 8.79
CA THR A 69 -14.22 4.12 9.93
C THR A 69 -13.65 3.21 11.02
N ARG A 70 -14.41 2.18 11.45
CA ARG A 70 -13.92 1.23 12.45
C ARG A 70 -12.70 0.45 11.96
N PHE A 71 -12.65 0.17 10.64
CA PHE A 71 -11.54 -0.55 10.05
C PHE A 71 -10.23 0.26 10.04
N ILE A 72 -10.29 1.55 9.68
CA ILE A 72 -9.09 2.40 9.71
C ILE A 72 -8.62 2.67 11.15
N GLU A 73 -9.55 2.88 12.09
CA GLU A 73 -9.24 2.98 13.53
C GLU A 73 -8.64 1.68 14.09
N PHE A 74 -9.05 0.52 13.56
CA PHE A 74 -8.46 -0.75 13.92
C PHE A 74 -7.03 -0.88 13.40
N ILE A 75 -6.77 -0.53 12.14
CA ILE A 75 -5.41 -0.57 11.57
C ILE A 75 -4.47 0.37 12.32
N ASP A 76 -4.94 1.59 12.60
CA ASP A 76 -4.18 2.62 13.35
C ASP A 76 -3.77 2.10 14.74
N ARG A 77 -4.71 1.52 15.49
CA ARG A 77 -4.41 0.88 16.80
C ARG A 77 -3.43 -0.28 16.70
N CYS A 78 -3.42 -1.02 15.61
CA CYS A 78 -2.47 -2.10 15.38
C CYS A 78 -1.08 -1.62 14.92
N GLY A 79 -0.97 -0.37 14.44
CA GLY A 79 0.28 0.24 13.95
C GLY A 79 0.79 -0.32 12.60
N SER A 80 0.20 -1.40 12.08
CA SER A 80 0.55 -1.93 10.76
C SER A 80 -0.56 -2.77 10.15
N ILE A 81 -0.59 -2.85 8.81
CA ILE A 81 -1.53 -3.72 8.06
C ILE A 81 -1.29 -5.18 8.42
N TRP A 82 -0.03 -5.59 8.61
CA TRP A 82 0.31 -6.97 8.93
C TRP A 82 -0.22 -7.38 10.32
N ALA A 83 0.01 -6.55 11.34
CA ALA A 83 -0.53 -6.80 12.67
C ALA A 83 -2.06 -6.77 12.67
N ALA A 84 -2.67 -5.81 11.95
CA ALA A 84 -4.11 -5.73 11.78
C ALA A 84 -4.67 -7.00 11.13
N ARG A 85 -4.04 -7.50 10.06
CA ARG A 85 -4.46 -8.73 9.36
C ARG A 85 -4.43 -9.95 10.28
N ALA A 86 -3.39 -10.10 11.10
CA ALA A 86 -3.26 -11.20 12.04
C ALA A 86 -4.35 -11.17 13.13
N GLN A 87 -4.73 -9.97 13.58
CA GLN A 87 -5.72 -9.79 14.65
C GLN A 87 -7.17 -9.68 14.15
N PHE A 88 -7.38 -9.44 12.85
CA PHE A 88 -8.70 -9.20 12.28
C PHE A 88 -9.73 -10.32 12.53
N PRO A 89 -9.40 -11.63 12.45
CA PRO A 89 -10.34 -12.70 12.77
C PRO A 89 -10.85 -12.70 14.20
N ASN A 90 -10.12 -12.09 15.14
CA ASN A 90 -10.47 -12.06 16.56
C ASN A 90 -11.41 -10.90 16.93
N GLN A 91 -11.77 -10.05 15.96
CA GLN A 91 -12.72 -8.96 16.17
C GLN A 91 -14.08 -9.46 16.61
N LEU A 92 -14.76 -8.67 17.46
CA LEU A 92 -16.08 -9.00 18.00
C LEU A 92 -17.11 -9.35 16.92
N GLU A 93 -17.02 -8.69 15.76
CA GLU A 93 -17.93 -8.92 14.62
C GLU A 93 -17.88 -10.36 14.06
N PHE A 94 -16.78 -11.09 14.28
CA PHE A 94 -16.58 -12.45 13.74
C PHE A 94 -16.70 -13.58 14.78
N ARG A 95 -16.86 -13.25 16.06
CA ARG A 95 -16.92 -14.24 17.15
C ARG A 95 -18.10 -15.21 17.08
N SER A 96 -19.15 -14.88 16.33
CA SER A 96 -20.32 -15.73 16.15
C SER A 96 -20.04 -17.02 15.35
N GLY A 97 -18.86 -17.15 14.73
CA GLY A 97 -18.48 -18.35 13.97
C GLY A 97 -19.24 -18.54 12.65
N ARG A 98 -20.06 -17.56 12.24
CA ARG A 98 -20.86 -17.63 11.01
C ARG A 98 -20.04 -17.55 9.72
N GLN A 99 -18.77 -17.15 9.82
CA GLN A 99 -17.91 -16.88 8.67
C GLN A 99 -16.62 -17.68 8.81
N SER A 100 -16.17 -18.28 7.72
CA SER A 100 -14.87 -18.95 7.67
C SER A 100 -13.74 -17.93 7.69
N THR A 101 -12.54 -18.37 8.08
CA THR A 101 -11.33 -17.53 8.05
C THR A 101 -11.08 -16.92 6.66
N ALA A 102 -11.34 -17.67 5.58
CA ALA A 102 -11.22 -17.16 4.21
C ALA A 102 -12.18 -15.99 3.95
N GLN A 103 -13.45 -16.13 4.31
CA GLN A 103 -14.45 -15.07 4.15
C GLN A 103 -14.09 -13.82 4.95
N ILE A 104 -13.53 -13.99 6.15
CA ILE A 104 -13.07 -12.86 6.97
C ILE A 104 -11.88 -12.15 6.30
N MET A 105 -10.95 -12.89 5.71
CA MET A 105 -9.81 -12.31 4.97
C MET A 105 -10.24 -11.61 3.67
N ASP A 106 -11.30 -12.10 3.02
CA ASP A 106 -11.90 -11.41 1.87
C ASP A 106 -12.50 -10.06 2.28
N ILE A 107 -13.16 -10.00 3.45
CA ILE A 107 -13.66 -8.74 4.02
C ILE A 107 -12.52 -7.78 4.32
N PHE A 108 -11.42 -8.26 4.94
CA PHE A 108 -10.24 -7.44 5.21
C PHE A 108 -9.70 -6.82 3.92
N SER A 109 -9.47 -7.66 2.91
CA SER A 109 -8.92 -7.25 1.61
C SER A 109 -9.85 -6.28 0.88
N SER A 110 -11.16 -6.52 0.93
CA SER A 110 -12.18 -5.65 0.36
C SER A 110 -12.20 -4.27 1.02
N ARG A 111 -12.18 -4.21 2.35
CA ARG A 111 -12.13 -2.94 3.10
C ARG A 111 -10.82 -2.17 2.82
N LEU A 112 -9.68 -2.86 2.79
CA LEU A 112 -8.38 -2.26 2.46
C LEU A 112 -8.37 -1.68 1.05
N ARG A 113 -8.85 -2.44 0.06
CA ARG A 113 -9.02 -1.96 -1.31
C ARG A 113 -9.91 -0.71 -1.35
N LYS A 114 -11.00 -0.69 -0.58
CA LYS A 114 -11.92 0.43 -0.59
C LYS A 114 -11.31 1.72 -0.03
N LEU A 115 -10.47 1.64 1.00
CA LEU A 115 -9.69 2.79 1.47
C LEU A 115 -8.77 3.33 0.38
N ARG A 116 -8.05 2.45 -0.32
CA ARG A 116 -7.16 2.83 -1.43
C ARG A 116 -7.92 3.48 -2.59
N GLU A 117 -9.12 2.97 -2.93
CA GLU A 117 -10.00 3.59 -3.93
C GLU A 117 -10.47 5.00 -3.53
N LEU A 118 -10.56 5.29 -2.23
CA LEU A 118 -10.86 6.64 -1.73
C LEU A 118 -9.65 7.58 -1.80
N GLY A 119 -8.47 7.08 -2.19
CA GLY A 119 -7.21 7.81 -2.18
C GLY A 119 -6.55 7.87 -0.79
N VAL A 120 -6.99 7.02 0.14
CA VAL A 120 -6.48 6.98 1.53
C VAL A 120 -5.55 5.78 1.68
N ASN A 121 -4.32 6.03 2.12
CA ASN A 121 -3.45 4.97 2.59
C ASN A 121 -3.99 4.43 3.92
N PRO A 122 -4.12 3.11 4.08
CA PRO A 122 -4.59 2.51 5.34
C PRO A 122 -3.66 2.78 6.55
N ILE A 123 -2.41 3.17 6.33
CA ILE A 123 -1.50 3.60 7.41
C ILE A 123 -1.60 5.11 7.58
N CYS A 124 -2.14 5.52 8.73
CA CYS A 124 -2.28 6.92 9.12
C CYS A 124 -0.96 7.50 9.64
N LEU A 125 -0.88 8.83 9.59
CA LEU A 125 0.21 9.59 10.19
C LEU A 125 0.12 9.51 11.71
N PRO A 126 1.24 9.35 12.42
CA PRO A 126 1.25 9.35 13.88
C PRO A 126 0.80 10.70 14.43
N PHE A 127 0.16 10.65 15.59
CA PHE A 127 -0.27 11.84 16.31
C PHE A 127 0.93 12.72 16.70
N GLY A 128 0.76 14.04 16.64
CA GLY A 128 1.77 15.02 17.04
C GLY A 128 2.70 15.51 15.92
N LEU A 129 2.54 15.00 14.70
CA LEU A 129 3.12 15.65 13.52
C LEU A 129 2.30 16.89 13.16
N ASP A 130 2.96 18.02 12.90
CA ASP A 130 2.34 19.24 12.36
C ASP A 130 2.11 19.14 10.84
N ILE A 131 1.72 17.94 10.40
CA ILE A 131 1.50 17.58 9.01
C ILE A 131 0.21 16.76 8.96
N ASP A 132 -0.72 17.19 8.13
CA ASP A 132 -2.06 16.64 8.04
C ASP A 132 -2.20 15.61 6.90
N ARG A 133 -1.28 15.66 5.93
CA ARG A 133 -1.22 14.81 4.75
C ARG A 133 0.21 14.66 4.21
N ILE A 134 0.55 13.45 3.76
CA ILE A 134 1.72 13.19 2.91
C ILE A 134 1.25 12.57 1.59
N ASP A 135 1.63 13.22 0.49
CA ASP A 135 1.33 12.73 -0.85
C ASP A 135 2.08 11.43 -1.15
N ASN A 136 1.35 10.47 -1.72
CA ASN A 136 1.94 9.24 -2.21
C ASN A 136 2.81 9.52 -3.43
N LEU A 137 3.94 8.81 -3.55
CA LEU A 137 4.83 8.96 -4.69
C LEU A 137 4.35 8.22 -5.95
N ASP A 138 3.25 7.46 -5.91
CA ASP A 138 2.74 6.66 -7.04
C ASP A 138 2.61 7.49 -8.33
N SER A 139 2.00 8.67 -8.29
CA SER A 139 1.89 9.52 -9.48
C SER A 139 3.25 9.97 -9.99
N LYS A 140 4.14 10.43 -9.11
CA LYS A 140 5.48 10.90 -9.48
C LYS A 140 6.34 9.79 -10.08
N ILE A 141 6.24 8.58 -9.55
CA ILE A 141 6.96 7.42 -10.08
C ILE A 141 6.40 7.04 -11.47
N ARG A 142 5.07 7.09 -11.68
CA ARG A 142 4.46 6.84 -12.99
C ARG A 142 4.91 7.87 -14.03
N GLU A 143 4.78 9.15 -13.69
CA GLU A 143 5.19 10.25 -14.56
C GLU A 143 6.67 10.16 -14.94
N TYR A 144 7.53 9.76 -14.01
CA TYR A 144 8.95 9.57 -14.30
C TYR A 144 9.17 8.52 -15.39
N PHE A 145 8.52 7.36 -15.32
CA PHE A 145 8.69 6.30 -16.31
C PHE A 145 7.99 6.60 -17.64
N GLU A 146 6.85 7.29 -17.61
CA GLU A 146 6.17 7.73 -18.85
C GLU A 146 7.01 8.72 -19.66
N ARG A 147 7.82 9.56 -19.01
CA ARG A 147 8.72 10.51 -19.68
C ARG A 147 9.98 9.89 -20.29
N GLN A 148 10.31 8.65 -19.92
CA GLN A 148 11.49 7.94 -20.43
C GLN A 148 11.15 7.04 -21.62
N MET A 149 9.86 6.84 -21.93
CA MET A 149 9.38 6.13 -23.12
C MET A 149 9.18 7.07 -24.31
#